data_AF-A0A6B3C923-F1
#
_entry.id   AF-A0A6B3C923-F1
#
_cell.length_a   1.000
_cell.length_b   1.000
_cell.length_c   1.000
_cell.angle_alpha   90.00
_cell.angle_beta   90.00
_cell.angle_gamma   90.00
#
_symmetry.space_group_name_H-M   'P 1'
#
loop_
_entity.id
_entity.type
_entity.pdbx_description
1 polymer ?
#
loop_
_entity_poly.entity_id
_entity_poly.type
_entity_poly.pdbx_seq_one_letter_code
_entity_poly.pdbx_strand_id
1 'polypeptide(L)'
;RDFWRGEPSTLGEFASRLSGSSDLYEHTGRRPIASINFVTAHDGFTLRDLVSYNDKHNEANGEDNRDGESHNRSWNCGVEGPSDDPEVERLRARQQRNFLATLLLSQGVPMLAHGDELGRTQGGNNNGYCQDNPITWVDWDLDDAQQSLHEFTRRVVHLRRDHPVFRQRRFFAGAAEHGGESDLRDIAWMTPSGAHMS
;
A
#
# COMPACT_ATOMS: atom_id res chain seq x y z
N ARG A 1 4.63 3.06 -3.18
CA ARG A 1 5.60 2.02 -2.76
C ARG A 1 6.90 2.66 -2.32
N ASP A 2 7.53 3.46 -3.17
CA ASP A 2 8.82 4.16 -2.92
C ASP A 2 8.95 4.87 -1.58
N PHE A 3 7.93 5.65 -1.21
CA PHE A 3 7.89 6.33 0.09
C PHE A 3 8.16 5.40 1.28
N TRP A 4 7.50 4.24 1.31
CA TRP A 4 7.59 3.31 2.43
C TRP A 4 8.85 2.44 2.42
N ARG A 5 9.52 2.29 1.27
CA ARG A 5 10.84 1.64 1.19
C ARG A 5 12.01 2.61 1.40
N GLY A 6 11.73 3.89 1.66
CA GLY A 6 12.74 4.88 2.03
C GLY A 6 13.47 5.52 0.85
N GLU A 7 12.89 5.50 -0.36
CA GLU A 7 13.48 6.20 -1.51
C GLU A 7 13.48 7.72 -1.29
N PRO A 8 14.61 8.42 -1.57
CA PRO A 8 14.72 9.87 -1.42
C PRO A 8 13.70 10.63 -2.27
N SER A 9 13.37 11.86 -1.84
CA SER A 9 12.55 12.82 -2.62
C SER A 9 11.12 12.38 -2.94
N THR A 10 10.57 11.39 -2.23
CA THR A 10 9.23 10.84 -2.47
C THR A 10 8.10 11.55 -1.73
N LEU A 11 8.41 12.44 -0.78
CA LEU A 11 7.41 13.03 0.11
C LEU A 11 6.38 13.92 -0.63
N GLY A 12 6.82 14.75 -1.58
CA GLY A 12 5.93 15.60 -2.35
C GLY A 12 4.98 14.79 -3.25
N GLU A 13 5.51 13.77 -3.92
CA GLU A 13 4.69 12.85 -4.71
C GLU A 13 3.71 12.07 -3.82
N PHE A 14 4.17 11.58 -2.66
CA PHE A 14 3.34 10.90 -1.69
C PHE A 14 2.17 11.79 -1.20
N ALA A 15 2.44 13.06 -0.88
CA ALA A 15 1.42 14.02 -0.47
C ALA A 15 0.32 14.19 -1.53
N SER A 16 0.71 14.30 -2.81
CA SER A 16 -0.23 14.33 -3.94
C SER A 16 -1.05 13.04 -4.05
N ARG A 17 -0.41 11.86 -3.95
CA ARG A 17 -1.13 10.57 -4.00
C ARG A 17 -2.12 10.43 -2.83
N LEU A 18 -1.74 10.89 -1.63
CA LEU A 18 -2.58 10.84 -0.44
C LEU A 18 -3.81 11.75 -0.57
N SER A 19 -3.65 12.92 -1.20
CA SER A 19 -4.72 13.91 -1.42
C SER A 19 -5.58 13.65 -2.67
N GLY A 20 -5.38 12.51 -3.34
CA GLY A 20 -6.26 12.03 -4.42
C GLY A 20 -5.73 12.27 -5.84
N SER A 21 -4.45 12.61 -5.98
CA SER A 21 -3.78 12.79 -7.28
C SER A 21 -4.43 13.86 -8.15
N SER A 22 -4.74 15.02 -7.54
CA SER A 22 -5.34 16.16 -8.25
C SER A 22 -4.53 16.58 -9.49
N ASP A 23 -3.20 16.54 -9.40
CA ASP A 23 -2.27 16.81 -10.50
C ASP A 23 -2.50 15.94 -11.76
N LEU A 24 -3.07 14.74 -11.60
CA LEU A 24 -3.39 13.85 -12.73
C LEU A 24 -4.82 14.02 -13.25
N TYR A 25 -5.77 14.33 -12.37
CA TYR A 25 -7.20 14.21 -12.70
C TYR A 25 -7.95 15.55 -12.75
N GLU A 26 -7.55 16.53 -11.95
CA GLU A 26 -8.28 17.79 -11.80
C GLU A 26 -8.30 18.59 -13.10
N HIS A 27 -7.17 18.67 -13.80
CA HIS A 27 -7.05 19.39 -15.08
C HIS A 27 -7.93 18.82 -16.19
N THR A 28 -8.43 17.58 -16.03
CA THR A 28 -9.34 16.92 -17.00
C THR A 28 -10.82 17.00 -16.59
N GLY A 29 -11.14 17.75 -15.53
CA GLY A 29 -12.50 17.88 -14.98
C GLY A 29 -12.99 16.63 -14.23
N ARG A 30 -12.10 15.66 -13.98
CA ARG A 30 -12.41 14.44 -13.23
C ARG A 30 -12.40 14.73 -11.74
N ARG A 31 -13.14 13.92 -10.98
CA ARG A 31 -13.24 14.00 -9.51
C ARG A 31 -12.29 13.00 -8.86
N PRO A 32 -11.99 13.11 -7.54
CA PRO A 32 -11.14 12.14 -6.84
C PRO A 32 -11.55 10.68 -7.05
N ILE A 33 -12.85 10.43 -7.22
CA ILE A 33 -13.40 9.07 -7.47
C ILE A 33 -12.91 8.42 -8.76
N ALA A 34 -12.30 9.18 -9.68
CA ALA A 34 -11.68 8.65 -10.89
C ALA A 34 -10.33 7.96 -10.61
N SER A 35 -9.73 8.22 -9.44
CA SER A 35 -8.51 7.54 -9.00
C SER A 35 -8.87 6.23 -8.29
N ILE A 36 -8.55 5.11 -8.94
CA ILE A 36 -8.52 3.80 -8.28
C ILE A 36 -7.12 3.64 -7.68
N ASN A 37 -7.03 3.80 -6.36
CA ASN A 37 -5.78 3.65 -5.64
C ASN A 37 -5.58 2.18 -5.31
N PHE A 38 -4.40 1.65 -5.58
CA PHE A 38 -4.02 0.31 -5.16
C PHE A 38 -2.53 0.28 -4.83
N VAL A 39 -2.15 -0.53 -3.85
CA VAL A 39 -0.74 -0.81 -3.55
C VAL A 39 -0.30 -2.09 -4.24
N THR A 40 -1.19 -3.06 -4.37
CA THR A 40 -0.98 -4.43 -4.85
C THR A 40 -2.18 -4.83 -5.71
N ALA A 41 -1.97 -5.78 -6.61
CA ALA A 41 -2.99 -6.32 -7.50
C ALA A 41 -2.76 -7.82 -7.67
N HIS A 42 -3.43 -8.45 -8.64
CA HIS A 42 -3.09 -9.82 -9.03
C HIS A 42 -1.75 -9.87 -9.78
N ASP A 43 -1.43 -8.82 -10.53
CA ASP A 43 -0.12 -8.62 -11.16
C ASP A 43 0.90 -8.13 -10.13
N GLY A 44 2.03 -8.84 -10.02
CA GLY A 44 3.10 -8.52 -9.09
C GLY A 44 2.93 -9.19 -7.72
N PHE A 45 3.68 -8.69 -6.74
CA PHE A 45 3.65 -9.22 -5.38
C PHE A 45 2.32 -8.98 -4.65
N THR A 46 2.00 -9.91 -3.75
CA THR A 46 1.08 -9.69 -2.63
C THR A 46 1.62 -8.63 -1.66
N LEU A 47 0.81 -8.14 -0.73
CA LEU A 47 1.28 -7.18 0.27
C LEU A 47 2.35 -7.78 1.20
N ARG A 48 2.21 -9.06 1.56
CA ARG A 48 3.22 -9.76 2.38
C ARG A 48 4.52 -9.91 1.60
N ASP A 49 4.44 -10.28 0.33
CA ASP A 49 5.65 -10.49 -0.47
C ASP A 49 6.35 -9.18 -0.83
N LEU A 50 5.59 -8.09 -1.01
CA LEU A 50 6.11 -6.74 -1.24
C LEU A 50 7.07 -6.28 -0.13
N VAL A 51 6.87 -6.78 1.10
CA VAL A 51 7.72 -6.46 2.26
C VAL A 51 8.67 -7.60 2.66
N SER A 52 8.68 -8.70 1.90
CA SER A 52 9.45 -9.91 2.22
C SER A 52 10.43 -10.33 1.14
N TYR A 53 10.31 -9.79 -0.08
CA TYR A 53 11.16 -10.14 -1.22
C TYR A 53 11.65 -8.91 -1.98
N ASN A 54 12.93 -8.89 -2.35
CA ASN A 54 13.49 -7.90 -3.27
C ASN A 54 13.37 -8.39 -4.72
N ASP A 55 13.57 -9.69 -4.93
CA ASP A 55 13.58 -10.32 -6.25
C ASP A 55 12.37 -11.26 -6.41
N LYS A 56 11.94 -11.46 -7.65
CA LYS A 56 10.86 -12.42 -7.98
C LYS A 56 11.39 -13.86 -7.93
N HIS A 57 10.54 -14.78 -7.47
CA HIS A 57 10.81 -16.21 -7.36
C HIS A 57 9.71 -16.97 -8.14
N ASN A 58 9.72 -16.83 -9.47
CA ASN A 58 8.71 -17.39 -10.37
C ASN A 58 9.12 -18.77 -10.93
N GLU A 59 10.10 -19.45 -10.33
CA GLU A 59 10.65 -20.73 -10.83
C GLU A 59 9.55 -21.79 -11.01
N ALA A 60 8.53 -21.77 -10.14
CA ALA A 60 7.38 -22.68 -10.22
C ALA A 60 6.57 -22.52 -11.52
N ASN A 61 6.71 -21.42 -12.24
CA ASN A 61 5.99 -21.15 -13.50
C ASN A 61 6.62 -21.89 -14.70
N GLY A 62 7.85 -22.40 -14.57
CA GLY A 62 8.52 -23.17 -15.63
C GLY A 62 9.09 -22.33 -16.79
N GLU A 63 9.24 -21.01 -16.61
CA GLU A 63 9.76 -20.08 -17.62
C GLU A 63 11.18 -19.56 -17.28
N ASP A 64 11.91 -20.28 -16.42
CA ASP A 64 13.24 -19.93 -15.92
C ASP A 64 13.28 -18.54 -15.25
N ASN A 65 12.22 -18.20 -14.49
CA ASN A 65 12.05 -16.91 -13.79
C ASN A 65 12.08 -15.67 -14.72
N ARG A 66 11.82 -15.86 -16.02
CA ARG A 66 11.83 -14.77 -17.02
C ARG A 66 10.53 -13.98 -17.06
N ASP A 67 9.43 -14.58 -16.64
CA ASP A 67 8.10 -14.00 -16.60
C ASP A 67 7.90 -13.10 -15.36
N GLY A 68 6.92 -12.19 -15.40
CA GLY A 68 6.63 -11.25 -14.31
C GLY A 68 7.53 -10.00 -14.26
N GLU A 69 7.14 -9.02 -13.43
CA GLU A 69 7.81 -7.72 -13.29
C GLU A 69 9.15 -7.83 -12.55
N SER A 70 10.20 -7.16 -13.05
CA SER A 70 11.52 -7.13 -12.41
C SER A 70 11.71 -5.92 -11.49
N HIS A 71 10.90 -4.87 -11.66
CA HIS A 71 10.96 -3.63 -10.87
C HIS A 71 9.76 -3.49 -9.93
N ASN A 72 9.65 -4.41 -8.97
CA ASN A 72 8.49 -4.50 -8.06
C ASN A 72 8.34 -3.33 -7.07
N ARG A 73 9.40 -2.53 -6.89
CA ARG A 73 9.49 -1.48 -5.87
C ARG A 73 9.22 -2.01 -4.46
N SER A 74 9.71 -3.21 -4.18
CA SER A 74 9.60 -3.93 -2.91
C SER A 74 10.81 -3.67 -2.00
N TRP A 75 10.72 -4.15 -0.75
CA TRP A 75 11.84 -4.21 0.18
C TRP A 75 11.64 -5.35 1.17
N ASN A 76 12.56 -6.31 1.19
CA ASN A 76 12.48 -7.52 2.01
C ASN A 76 12.63 -7.32 3.54
N CYS A 77 12.83 -6.08 3.97
CA CYS A 77 13.02 -5.68 5.37
C CYS A 77 14.27 -6.28 6.06
N GLY A 78 15.24 -6.77 5.27
CA GLY A 78 16.56 -7.21 5.74
C GLY A 78 16.88 -8.67 5.41
N VAL A 79 15.86 -9.53 5.26
CA VAL A 79 16.00 -10.96 4.95
C VAL A 79 15.13 -11.29 3.76
N GLU A 80 15.61 -12.06 2.78
CA GLU A 80 14.81 -12.49 1.64
C GLU A 80 13.93 -13.70 2.02
N GLY A 81 12.61 -13.57 1.85
CA GLY A 81 11.64 -14.61 2.17
C GLY A 81 11.38 -14.81 3.66
N PRO A 82 10.92 -16.00 4.09
CA PRO A 82 10.59 -16.30 5.49
C PRO A 82 11.76 -16.02 6.44
N SER A 83 11.46 -15.52 7.64
CA SER A 83 12.45 -15.21 8.66
C SER A 83 11.95 -15.54 10.06
N ASP A 84 12.85 -16.04 10.90
CA ASP A 84 12.62 -16.22 12.34
C ASP A 84 13.17 -15.03 13.16
N ASP A 85 13.73 -14.00 12.51
CA ASP A 85 14.23 -12.81 13.19
C ASP A 85 13.05 -11.92 13.64
N PRO A 86 12.83 -11.76 14.96
CA PRO A 86 11.69 -11.00 15.47
C PRO A 86 11.72 -9.52 15.07
N GLU A 87 12.89 -8.93 14.82
CA GLU A 87 12.98 -7.54 14.38
C GLU A 87 12.55 -7.37 12.92
N VAL A 88 12.88 -8.34 12.06
CA VAL A 88 12.44 -8.38 10.66
C VAL A 88 10.92 -8.55 10.60
N GLU A 89 10.37 -9.53 11.32
CA GLU A 89 8.93 -9.78 11.34
C GLU A 89 8.14 -8.60 11.91
N ARG A 90 8.66 -7.95 12.97
CA ARG A 90 8.06 -6.72 13.51
C ARG A 90 8.07 -5.57 12.51
N LEU A 91 9.17 -5.40 11.75
CA LEU A 91 9.27 -4.39 10.70
C LEU A 91 8.29 -4.69 9.56
N ARG A 92 8.22 -5.92 9.07
CA ARG A 92 7.26 -6.35 8.04
C ARG A 92 5.82 -6.13 8.47
N ALA A 93 5.48 -6.52 9.69
CA ALA A 93 4.16 -6.31 10.28
C ALA A 93 3.79 -4.81 10.34
N ARG A 94 4.76 -3.92 10.62
CA ARG A 94 4.56 -2.47 10.56
C ARG A 94 4.38 -1.97 9.12
N GLN A 95 5.19 -2.45 8.18
CA GLN A 95 5.12 -2.03 6.78
C GLN A 95 3.79 -2.42 6.11
N GLN A 96 3.28 -3.63 6.37
CA GLN A 96 1.94 -4.03 5.88
C GLN A 96 0.86 -3.06 6.39
N ARG A 97 0.89 -2.72 7.69
CA ARG A 97 -0.05 -1.75 8.29
C ARG A 97 0.12 -0.34 7.73
N ASN A 98 1.35 0.10 7.46
CA ASN A 98 1.63 1.39 6.83
C ASN A 98 1.00 1.48 5.43
N PHE A 99 1.14 0.44 4.62
CA PHE A 99 0.53 0.38 3.28
C PHE A 99 -1.00 0.33 3.34
N LEU A 100 -1.57 -0.51 4.20
CA LEU A 100 -3.03 -0.59 4.39
C LEU A 100 -3.63 0.73 4.88
N ALA A 101 -3.01 1.35 5.87
CA ALA A 101 -3.43 2.66 6.38
C ALA A 101 -3.34 3.73 5.30
N THR A 102 -2.23 3.79 4.55
CA THR A 102 -2.07 4.72 3.43
C THR A 102 -3.19 4.53 2.41
N LEU A 103 -3.35 3.30 1.91
CA LEU A 103 -4.35 2.97 0.88
C LEU A 103 -5.77 3.34 1.31
N LEU A 104 -6.17 2.90 2.50
CA LEU A 104 -7.54 3.05 2.98
C LEU A 104 -7.84 4.44 3.50
N LEU A 105 -6.84 5.29 3.76
CA LEU A 105 -7.05 6.67 4.23
C LEU A 105 -6.73 7.73 3.17
N SER A 106 -6.14 7.37 2.03
CA SER A 106 -6.02 8.27 0.87
C SER A 106 -7.39 8.69 0.31
N GLN A 107 -7.46 9.89 -0.28
CA GLN A 107 -8.59 10.28 -1.12
C GLN A 107 -8.63 9.46 -2.40
N GLY A 108 -9.84 9.20 -2.93
CA GLY A 108 -10.07 8.35 -4.09
C GLY A 108 -10.82 7.06 -3.75
N VAL A 109 -10.70 6.04 -4.58
CA VAL A 109 -11.35 4.73 -4.36
C VAL A 109 -10.27 3.68 -4.13
N PRO A 110 -10.11 3.12 -2.92
CA PRO A 110 -9.12 2.09 -2.66
C PRO A 110 -9.58 0.74 -3.24
N MET A 111 -8.65 0.03 -3.85
CA MET A 111 -8.76 -1.37 -4.24
C MET A 111 -7.79 -2.20 -3.40
N LEU A 112 -8.31 -3.18 -2.68
CA LEU A 112 -7.53 -4.14 -1.90
C LEU A 112 -7.47 -5.45 -2.67
N ALA A 113 -6.26 -6.00 -2.86
CA ALA A 113 -6.11 -7.33 -3.46
C ALA A 113 -6.53 -8.41 -2.46
N HIS A 114 -7.17 -9.47 -2.96
CA HIS A 114 -7.74 -10.51 -2.10
C HIS A 114 -6.69 -11.17 -1.20
N GLY A 115 -6.98 -11.31 0.09
CA GLY A 115 -6.09 -11.96 1.05
C GLY A 115 -4.95 -11.08 1.56
N ASP A 116 -4.74 -9.86 1.03
CA ASP A 116 -3.76 -8.93 1.63
C ASP A 116 -4.18 -8.51 3.05
N GLU A 117 -5.48 -8.50 3.34
CA GLU A 117 -6.01 -8.31 4.70
C GLU A 117 -5.65 -9.46 5.65
N LEU A 118 -5.22 -10.60 5.11
CA LEU A 118 -4.85 -11.82 5.85
C LEU A 118 -3.34 -12.08 5.83
N GLY A 119 -2.56 -11.26 5.12
CA GLY A 119 -1.14 -11.53 4.89
C GLY A 119 -0.93 -12.77 4.00
N ARG A 120 -1.76 -12.93 2.96
CA ARG A 120 -1.56 -13.92 1.90
C ARG A 120 -0.19 -13.71 1.24
N THR A 121 0.47 -14.81 0.91
CA THR A 121 1.79 -14.85 0.26
C THR A 121 1.73 -15.82 -0.92
N GLN A 122 2.49 -15.52 -1.97
CA GLN A 122 2.78 -16.42 -3.08
C GLN A 122 4.24 -16.91 -3.01
N GLY A 123 4.90 -16.81 -1.85
CA GLY A 123 6.27 -17.25 -1.64
C GLY A 123 7.30 -16.49 -2.48
N GLY A 124 7.02 -15.24 -2.84
CA GLY A 124 7.87 -14.45 -3.73
C GLY A 124 7.59 -14.69 -5.22
N ASN A 125 6.60 -15.50 -5.59
CA ASN A 125 6.10 -15.53 -6.96
C ASN A 125 5.27 -14.26 -7.20
N ASN A 126 5.65 -13.44 -8.17
CA ASN A 126 4.95 -12.19 -8.50
C ASN A 126 4.09 -12.30 -9.76
N ASN A 127 3.92 -13.52 -10.26
CA ASN A 127 3.18 -13.82 -11.48
C ASN A 127 2.54 -15.21 -11.38
N GLY A 128 1.72 -15.46 -10.35
CA GLY A 128 1.08 -16.76 -10.09
C GLY A 128 0.01 -17.19 -11.11
N TYR A 129 0.06 -16.73 -12.37
CA TYR A 129 -1.00 -16.88 -13.37
C TYR A 129 -1.33 -18.35 -13.72
N CYS A 130 -0.33 -19.23 -13.65
CA CYS A 130 -0.43 -20.65 -13.98
C CYS A 130 -0.45 -21.57 -12.74
N GLN A 131 -0.55 -20.99 -11.55
CA GLN A 131 -0.45 -21.71 -10.29
C GLN A 131 -1.85 -21.97 -9.70
N ASP A 132 -2.49 -23.09 -10.05
CA ASP A 132 -3.71 -23.57 -9.37
C ASP A 132 -3.34 -24.53 -8.23
N ASN A 133 -2.76 -23.98 -7.17
CA ASN A 133 -2.20 -24.73 -6.03
C ASN A 133 -2.02 -23.79 -4.81
N PRO A 134 -1.50 -24.28 -3.67
CA PRO A 134 -1.33 -23.47 -2.46
C PRO A 134 -0.53 -22.16 -2.60
N ILE A 135 0.24 -21.96 -3.68
CA ILE A 135 0.89 -20.68 -3.96
C ILE A 135 -0.14 -19.56 -4.11
N THR A 136 -1.29 -19.80 -4.76
CA THR A 136 -2.28 -18.75 -5.04
C THR A 136 -3.53 -18.83 -4.19
N TRP A 137 -3.82 -20.01 -3.63
CA TRP A 137 -4.99 -20.23 -2.78
C TRP A 137 -4.96 -19.32 -1.54
N VAL A 138 -6.14 -19.02 -1.01
CA VAL A 138 -6.26 -18.34 0.29
C VAL A 138 -6.16 -19.40 1.38
N ASP A 139 -5.14 -19.29 2.20
CA ASP A 139 -5.06 -20.07 3.44
C ASP A 139 -5.97 -19.43 4.50
N TRP A 140 -6.90 -20.22 5.02
CA TRP A 140 -7.87 -19.80 6.03
C TRP A 140 -7.47 -20.24 7.45
N ASP A 141 -6.41 -21.03 7.59
CA ASP A 141 -5.85 -21.38 8.89
C ASP A 141 -4.91 -20.25 9.35
N LEU A 142 -5.51 -19.23 9.97
CA LEU A 142 -4.80 -17.99 10.30
C LEU A 142 -4.05 -18.10 11.63
N ASP A 143 -2.76 -17.78 11.61
CA ASP A 143 -1.98 -17.56 12.83
C ASP A 143 -2.37 -16.26 13.56
N ASP A 144 -1.84 -16.07 14.78
CA ASP A 144 -2.13 -14.88 15.61
C ASP A 144 -1.73 -13.55 14.93
N ALA A 145 -0.66 -13.55 14.13
CA ALA A 145 -0.18 -12.35 13.44
C ALA A 145 -1.11 -12.00 12.26
N GLN A 146 -1.57 -12.99 11.52
CA GLN A 146 -2.54 -12.85 10.42
C GLN A 146 -3.91 -12.40 10.96
N GLN A 147 -4.37 -12.98 12.07
CA GLN A 147 -5.59 -12.52 12.74
C GLN A 147 -5.46 -11.05 13.18
N SER A 148 -4.32 -10.66 13.77
CA SER A 148 -4.05 -9.27 14.14
C SER A 148 -4.05 -8.30 12.94
N LEU A 149 -3.50 -8.72 11.81
CA LEU A 149 -3.52 -7.92 10.58
C LEU A 149 -4.95 -7.77 10.03
N HIS A 150 -5.74 -8.85 10.07
CA HIS A 150 -7.14 -8.84 9.65
C HIS A 150 -7.96 -7.87 10.51
N GLU A 151 -7.83 -7.93 11.84
CA GLU A 151 -8.49 -7.01 12.76
C GLU A 151 -8.09 -5.55 12.52
N PHE A 152 -6.79 -5.29 12.31
CA PHE A 152 -6.30 -3.96 11.95
C PHE A 152 -6.96 -3.47 10.66
N THR A 153 -6.98 -4.30 9.61
CA THR A 153 -7.55 -3.94 8.31
C THR A 153 -9.04 -3.61 8.45
N ARG A 154 -9.81 -4.44 9.16
CA ARG A 154 -11.23 -4.17 9.47
C ARG A 154 -11.42 -2.83 10.16
N ARG A 155 -10.57 -2.51 11.13
CA ARG A 155 -10.64 -1.24 11.87
C ARG A 155 -10.42 -0.04 10.97
N VAL A 156 -9.43 -0.09 10.07
CA VAL A 156 -9.18 1.01 9.12
C VAL A 156 -10.29 1.13 8.09
N VAL A 157 -10.86 0.01 7.63
CA VAL A 157 -12.05 0.01 6.74
C VAL A 157 -13.25 0.69 7.42
N HIS A 158 -13.52 0.35 8.69
CA HIS A 158 -14.58 1.02 9.45
C HIS A 158 -14.29 2.52 9.63
N LEU A 159 -13.05 2.89 9.95
CA LEU A 159 -12.64 4.29 10.04
C LEU A 159 -12.91 5.05 8.73
N ARG A 160 -12.54 4.49 7.58
CA ARG A 160 -12.85 5.10 6.26
C ARG A 160 -14.36 5.22 6.03
N ARG A 161 -15.12 4.18 6.38
CA ARG A 161 -16.58 4.14 6.20
C ARG A 161 -17.27 5.19 7.06
N ASP A 162 -16.89 5.31 8.32
CA ASP A 162 -17.61 6.12 9.30
C ASP A 162 -17.21 7.60 9.24
N HIS A 163 -16.08 7.93 8.62
CA HIS A 163 -15.58 9.30 8.50
C HIS A 163 -15.59 9.78 7.03
N PRO A 164 -16.52 10.68 6.64
CA PRO A 164 -16.62 11.22 5.28
C PRO A 164 -15.36 11.93 4.78
N VAL A 165 -14.49 12.39 5.70
CA VAL A 165 -13.22 13.06 5.36
C VAL A 165 -12.33 12.22 4.46
N PHE A 166 -12.41 10.88 4.51
CA PHE A 166 -11.63 9.98 3.66
C PHE A 166 -12.31 9.65 2.33
N ARG A 167 -13.53 10.15 2.10
CA ARG A 167 -14.37 9.82 0.94
C ARG A 167 -14.89 11.09 0.26
N GLN A 168 -14.03 12.10 0.14
CA GLN A 168 -14.43 13.39 -0.42
C GLN A 168 -14.80 13.26 -1.90
N ARG A 169 -15.81 14.04 -2.32
CA ARG A 169 -16.31 14.06 -3.71
C ARG A 169 -15.61 15.10 -4.59
N ARG A 170 -14.84 15.99 -3.99
CA ARG A 170 -14.10 17.08 -4.63
C ARG A 170 -12.66 17.04 -4.10
N PHE A 171 -11.72 17.54 -4.90
CA PHE A 171 -10.38 17.80 -4.41
C PHE A 171 -10.41 18.87 -3.33
N PHE A 172 -9.37 18.89 -2.50
CA PHE A 172 -9.10 20.02 -1.64
C PHE A 172 -8.94 21.26 -2.53
N ALA A 173 -9.72 22.31 -2.24
CA ALA A 173 -9.68 23.56 -2.98
C ALA A 173 -8.44 24.39 -2.60
N GLY A 174 -7.88 24.09 -1.44
CA GLY A 174 -6.65 24.66 -0.93
C GLY A 174 -5.41 24.13 -1.62
N ALA A 175 -4.70 25.01 -2.32
CA ALA A 175 -3.32 24.73 -2.69
C ALA A 175 -2.43 24.95 -1.45
N ALA A 176 -2.06 23.88 -0.75
CA ALA A 176 -1.00 23.93 0.27
C ALA A 176 0.38 23.98 -0.41
N GLU A 177 0.55 24.94 -1.34
CA GLU A 177 1.77 25.12 -2.11
C GLU A 177 2.92 25.31 -1.11
N HIS A 178 3.81 24.33 -1.05
CA HIS A 178 5.02 24.28 -0.21
C HIS A 178 4.87 23.74 1.22
N GLY A 179 3.78 23.04 1.56
CA GLY A 179 3.67 22.39 2.87
C GLY A 179 3.30 23.41 3.94
N GLY A 180 2.09 23.26 4.47
CA GLY A 180 1.50 24.25 5.37
C GLY A 180 0.01 23.99 5.51
N GLU A 181 -0.72 25.00 5.94
CA GLU A 181 -2.18 25.02 5.98
C GLU A 181 -2.69 25.73 4.72
N SER A 182 -3.73 25.22 4.09
CA SER A 182 -4.44 26.02 3.08
C SER A 182 -5.09 27.24 3.75
N ASP A 183 -5.18 28.38 3.04
CA ASP A 183 -6.03 29.51 3.43
C ASP A 183 -7.50 29.11 3.67
N LEU A 184 -7.97 28.04 3.03
CA LEU A 184 -9.30 27.46 3.21
C LEU A 184 -9.38 26.45 4.38
N ARG A 185 -8.24 26.12 4.97
CA ARG A 185 -8.05 25.17 6.09
C ARG A 185 -8.67 23.80 5.84
N ASP A 186 -8.75 23.41 4.58
CA ASP A 186 -9.28 22.11 4.16
C ASP A 186 -8.21 21.00 4.21
N ILE A 187 -6.92 21.38 4.20
CA ILE A 187 -5.77 20.49 4.41
C ILE A 187 -4.63 21.19 5.15
N ALA A 188 -3.94 20.45 6.02
CA ALA A 188 -2.73 20.90 6.71
C ALA A 188 -1.69 19.77 6.77
N TRP A 189 -0.43 20.09 6.49
CA TRP A 189 0.70 19.16 6.60
C TRP A 189 1.47 19.41 7.89
N MET A 190 1.59 18.36 8.73
CA MET A 190 2.26 18.42 10.02
C MET A 190 3.47 17.49 10.09
N THR A 191 4.51 17.91 10.81
CA THR A 191 5.65 17.10 11.21
C THR A 191 5.21 16.02 12.21
N PRO A 192 6.05 15.00 12.47
CA PRO A 192 5.78 14.02 13.54
C PRO A 192 5.64 14.65 14.94
N SER A 193 6.17 15.85 15.17
CA SER A 193 6.01 16.61 16.41
C SER A 193 4.73 17.45 16.46
N GLY A 194 3.92 17.46 15.40
CA GLY A 194 2.67 18.22 15.31
C GLY A 194 2.84 19.69 14.89
N ALA A 195 4.03 20.10 14.46
CA ALA A 195 4.26 21.44 13.91
C ALA A 195 3.93 21.47 12.41
N HIS A 196 3.60 22.63 11.84
CA HIS A 196 3.43 22.74 10.38
C HIS A 196 4.74 22.46 9.64
N MET A 197 4.64 21.74 8.53
CA MET A 197 5.77 21.60 7.61
C MET A 197 6.06 22.95 6.92
N SER A 198 7.32 23.18 6.51
CA SER A 198 7.82 24.38 5.84
C SER A 198 8.62 24.06 4.60
#